data_AF-A0A847LD94-F1
#
_entry.id   AF-A0A847LD94-F1
#
_cell.length_a   1.000
_cell.length_b   1.000
_cell.length_c   1.000
_cell.angle_alpha   90.00
_cell.angle_beta   90.00
_cell.angle_gamma   90.00
#
_symmetry.space_group_name_H-M   'P 1'
#
loop_
_entity.id
_entity.type
_entity.pdbx_description
1 polymer ?
#
loop_
_entity_poly.entity_id
_entity_poly.type
_entity_poly.pdbx_seq_one_letter_code
_entity_poly.pdbx_strand_id
1 'polypeptide(L)'
;MTDTGEKQERMDADRNALQGFEVLGLSISQCILAIVEGKVPEELVVRIEGGTCFEDLQELGRQYAEKYWKDLAGPALVVFNRLLAARRISQPRLEGKEPPDTSKGIWRFRPLQLGTDELQDLLAISDAFLNMPAQGRDDFIDILPQAGLQELVLHLRQGRLAAFFPGYLEKTTTLTAVQIFGLIRERLKEFFREANPQHRATIYPALMQILGPSFRTYHVQSQQPTSGVDSRAPQHSRVGPPRPGPSRS
;
A
#
# COMPACT_ATOMS: atom_id res chain seq x y z
N MET A 1 4.26 36.13 -12.39
CA MET A 1 5.60 35.50 -12.21
C MET A 1 5.73 34.75 -10.87
N THR A 2 4.62 34.35 -10.20
CA THR A 2 4.63 33.67 -8.89
C THR A 2 4.24 32.19 -8.94
N ASP A 3 3.74 31.71 -10.08
CA ASP A 3 3.17 30.35 -10.22
C ASP A 3 4.25 29.24 -10.28
N THR A 4 5.48 29.59 -10.64
CA THR A 4 6.56 28.59 -10.78
C THR A 4 7.19 28.18 -9.44
N GLY A 5 7.11 29.04 -8.41
CA GLY A 5 7.68 28.78 -7.08
C GLY A 5 6.83 27.82 -6.26
N GLU A 6 5.51 28.04 -6.21
CA GLU A 6 4.58 27.17 -5.46
C GLU A 6 4.52 25.75 -6.03
N LYS A 7 4.67 25.61 -7.35
CA LYS A 7 4.70 24.30 -8.01
C LYS A 7 5.97 23.52 -7.68
N GLN A 8 7.11 24.19 -7.60
CA GLN A 8 8.39 23.59 -7.24
C GLN A 8 8.42 23.20 -5.74
N GLU A 9 7.93 24.06 -4.86
CA GLU A 9 7.83 23.77 -3.42
C GLU A 9 6.87 22.61 -3.11
N ARG A 10 5.73 22.52 -3.82
CA ARG A 10 4.82 21.36 -3.70
C ARG A 10 5.48 20.08 -4.20
N MET A 11 6.16 20.12 -5.35
CA MET A 11 6.89 18.96 -5.88
C MET A 11 8.00 18.50 -4.94
N ASP A 12 8.74 19.42 -4.31
CA ASP A 12 9.82 19.08 -3.39
C ASP A 12 9.30 18.60 -2.01
N ALA A 13 8.15 19.12 -1.55
CA ALA A 13 7.47 18.64 -0.36
C ALA A 13 6.90 17.21 -0.55
N ASP A 14 6.25 16.95 -1.69
CA ASP A 14 5.77 15.61 -2.05
C ASP A 14 6.94 14.63 -2.22
N ARG A 15 8.04 15.07 -2.85
CA ARG A 15 9.26 14.27 -3.00
C ARG A 15 9.93 13.95 -1.66
N ASN A 16 9.91 14.86 -0.69
CA ASN A 16 10.43 14.61 0.66
C ASN A 16 9.47 13.75 1.51
N ALA A 17 8.16 13.81 1.28
CA ALA A 17 7.22 12.90 1.93
C ALA A 17 7.37 11.45 1.43
N LEU A 18 7.79 11.26 0.17
CA LEU A 18 8.04 9.95 -0.44
C LEU A 18 9.41 9.34 -0.12
N GLN A 19 10.35 10.08 0.49
CA GLN A 19 11.71 9.60 0.81
C GLN A 19 11.80 8.42 1.79
N GLY A 20 10.70 7.97 2.41
CA GLY A 20 10.69 6.73 3.20
C GLY A 20 10.28 5.47 2.42
N PHE A 21 9.70 5.63 1.21
CA PHE A 21 9.23 4.56 0.33
C PHE A 21 10.26 4.26 -0.75
N GLU A 22 11.34 3.59 -0.41
CA GLU A 22 12.32 3.19 -1.43
C GLU A 22 11.85 1.93 -2.16
N VAL A 23 11.29 2.10 -3.36
CA VAL A 23 11.00 0.99 -4.29
C VAL A 23 12.21 0.81 -5.21
N LEU A 24 12.85 -0.36 -5.14
CA LEU A 24 13.89 -0.76 -6.08
C LEU A 24 13.31 -1.74 -7.10
N GLY A 25 13.45 -1.42 -8.38
CA GLY A 25 13.19 -2.38 -9.46
C GLY A 25 14.36 -3.36 -9.58
N LEU A 26 14.07 -4.63 -9.82
CA LEU A 26 15.05 -5.73 -9.93
C LEU A 26 15.16 -6.29 -11.35
N SER A 27 14.44 -5.70 -12.30
CA SER A 27 14.40 -6.10 -13.70
C SER A 27 14.11 -4.91 -14.60
N ILE A 28 15.09 -4.43 -15.36
CA ILE A 28 14.92 -3.24 -16.22
C ILE A 28 13.74 -3.42 -17.18
N SER A 29 13.66 -4.53 -17.92
CA SER A 29 12.59 -4.72 -18.91
C SER A 29 11.20 -4.76 -18.27
N GLN A 30 11.03 -5.51 -17.18
CA GLN A 30 9.72 -5.71 -16.54
C GLN A 30 9.28 -4.51 -15.70
N CYS A 31 10.19 -3.87 -14.97
CA CYS A 31 9.88 -2.69 -14.16
C CYS A 31 9.49 -1.49 -15.04
N ILE A 32 10.19 -1.26 -16.15
CA ILE A 32 9.82 -0.19 -17.10
C ILE A 32 8.41 -0.43 -17.65
N LEU A 33 8.09 -1.68 -18.03
CA LEU A 33 6.76 -2.01 -18.54
C LEU A 33 5.67 -1.75 -17.48
N ALA A 34 5.88 -2.18 -16.24
CA ALA A 34 4.93 -1.95 -15.15
C ALA A 34 4.72 -0.46 -14.83
N ILE A 35 5.74 0.39 -15.01
CA ILE A 35 5.60 1.84 -14.88
C ILE A 35 4.74 2.41 -16.02
N VAL A 36 5.02 2.01 -17.27
CA VAL A 36 4.26 2.46 -18.46
C VAL A 36 2.81 2.04 -18.40
N GLU A 37 2.53 0.85 -17.89
CA GLU A 37 1.17 0.33 -17.67
C GLU A 37 0.43 1.03 -16.52
N GLY A 38 1.08 1.95 -15.80
CA GLY A 38 0.51 2.66 -14.66
C GLY A 38 0.31 1.79 -13.42
N LYS A 39 0.95 0.62 -13.35
CA LYS A 39 0.86 -0.29 -12.20
C LYS A 39 1.71 0.18 -11.03
N VAL A 40 2.84 0.83 -11.32
CA VAL A 40 3.75 1.39 -10.33
C VAL A 40 4.10 2.83 -10.71
N PRO A 41 3.82 3.82 -9.84
CA PRO A 41 4.20 5.20 -10.11
C PRO A 41 5.73 5.39 -10.20
N GLU A 42 6.22 6.08 -11.24
CA GLU A 42 7.66 6.28 -11.49
C GLU A 42 8.36 7.04 -10.36
N GLU A 43 7.64 7.95 -9.71
CA GLU A 43 8.10 8.79 -8.60
C GLU A 43 8.48 7.96 -7.36
N LEU A 44 7.93 6.76 -7.19
CA LEU A 44 8.27 5.86 -6.08
C LEU A 44 9.56 5.05 -6.33
N VAL A 45 9.98 4.90 -7.60
CA VAL A 45 11.01 3.93 -8.01
C VAL A 45 12.42 4.48 -7.87
N VAL A 46 13.03 4.44 -6.70
CA VAL A 46 14.36 5.01 -6.44
C VAL A 46 15.40 4.65 -7.51
N ARG A 47 15.49 3.36 -7.86
CA ARG A 47 16.40 2.84 -8.89
C ARG A 47 15.86 1.53 -9.45
N ILE A 48 16.26 1.19 -10.67
CA ILE A 48 16.08 -0.13 -11.26
C ILE A 48 17.46 -0.78 -11.48
N GLU A 49 17.65 -1.97 -10.93
CA GLU A 49 18.82 -2.81 -11.09
C GLU A 49 18.49 -3.94 -12.05
N GLY A 50 19.25 -4.06 -13.15
CA GLY A 50 19.10 -5.13 -14.11
C GLY A 50 20.16 -6.20 -13.94
N GLY A 51 19.78 -7.47 -14.05
CA GLY A 51 20.74 -8.58 -14.14
C GLY A 51 21.50 -8.66 -15.48
N THR A 52 21.17 -7.80 -16.44
CA THR A 52 21.83 -7.75 -17.75
C THR A 52 23.18 -7.04 -17.66
N CYS A 53 24.15 -7.51 -18.46
CA CYS A 53 25.47 -6.91 -18.60
C CYS A 53 25.56 -6.35 -20.03
N PHE A 54 25.41 -5.04 -20.19
CA PHE A 54 25.37 -4.39 -21.49
C PHE A 54 25.99 -2.99 -21.43
N GLU A 55 27.11 -2.76 -22.12
CA GLU A 55 27.87 -1.51 -21.99
C GLU A 55 27.13 -0.30 -22.55
N ASP A 56 26.50 -0.44 -23.71
CA ASP A 56 25.72 0.63 -24.35
C ASP A 56 24.25 0.60 -23.91
N LEU A 57 23.94 1.35 -22.84
CA LEU A 57 22.58 1.41 -22.30
C LEU A 57 21.55 1.99 -23.29
N GLN A 58 21.95 2.78 -24.29
CA GLN A 58 21.02 3.27 -25.31
C GLN A 58 20.60 2.13 -26.25
N GLU A 59 21.57 1.35 -26.71
CA GLU A 59 21.31 0.16 -27.52
C GLU A 59 20.52 -0.90 -26.74
N LEU A 60 20.80 -1.08 -25.43
CA LEU A 60 19.99 -1.93 -24.56
C LEU A 60 18.51 -1.52 -24.59
N GLY A 61 18.23 -0.22 -24.45
CA GLY A 61 16.87 0.32 -24.51
C GLY A 61 16.18 -0.02 -25.83
N ARG A 62 16.88 0.08 -26.97
CA ARG A 62 16.36 -0.28 -28.29
C ARG A 62 16.03 -1.77 -28.39
N GLN A 63 16.93 -2.65 -27.93
CA GLN A 63 16.70 -4.10 -27.94
C GLN A 63 15.54 -4.51 -27.03
N TYR A 64 15.39 -3.85 -25.88
CA TYR A 64 14.26 -4.10 -25.00
C TYR A 64 12.94 -3.58 -25.57
N ALA A 65 12.95 -2.44 -26.25
CA ALA A 65 11.79 -1.92 -26.95
C ALA A 65 11.25 -2.92 -27.97
N GLU A 66 12.14 -3.49 -28.78
CA GLU A 66 11.81 -4.51 -29.78
C GLU A 66 11.32 -5.83 -29.14
N LYS A 67 12.04 -6.32 -28.11
CA LYS A 67 11.81 -7.67 -27.58
C LYS A 67 10.71 -7.75 -26.51
N TYR A 68 10.66 -6.77 -25.61
CA TYR A 68 9.85 -6.86 -24.38
C TYR A 68 8.70 -5.86 -24.34
N TRP A 69 8.88 -4.65 -24.84
CA TRP A 69 7.86 -3.60 -24.70
C TRP A 69 6.86 -3.57 -25.86
N LYS A 70 7.25 -4.02 -27.07
CA LYS A 70 6.36 -4.21 -28.23
C LYS A 70 5.51 -2.97 -28.52
N ASP A 71 4.19 -3.06 -28.39
CA ASP A 71 3.25 -1.96 -28.66
C ASP A 71 3.43 -0.77 -27.71
N LEU A 72 4.10 -0.98 -26.57
CA LEU A 72 4.46 0.05 -25.60
C LEU A 72 5.91 0.55 -25.75
N ALA A 73 6.60 0.21 -26.84
CA ALA A 73 7.99 0.58 -27.09
C ALA A 73 8.26 2.09 -26.97
N GLY A 74 7.43 2.93 -27.58
CA GLY A 74 7.57 4.39 -27.54
C GLY A 74 7.50 4.94 -26.11
N PRO A 75 6.38 4.75 -25.40
CA PRO A 75 6.26 5.17 -23.99
C PRO A 75 7.34 4.56 -23.07
N ALA A 76 7.72 3.30 -23.29
CA ALA A 76 8.74 2.64 -22.49
C ALA A 76 10.15 3.21 -22.71
N LEU A 77 10.51 3.56 -23.95
CA LEU A 77 11.76 4.26 -24.24
C LEU A 77 11.80 5.64 -23.58
N VAL A 78 10.67 6.35 -23.48
CA VAL A 78 10.58 7.62 -22.76
C VAL A 78 10.88 7.43 -21.27
N VAL A 79 10.22 6.46 -20.61
CA VAL A 79 10.48 6.14 -19.18
C VAL A 79 11.93 5.71 -18.98
N PHE A 80 12.43 4.80 -19.82
CA PHE A 80 13.80 4.29 -19.76
C PHE A 80 14.83 5.43 -19.87
N ASN A 81 14.68 6.31 -20.86
CA ASN A 81 15.60 7.43 -21.06
C ASN A 81 15.55 8.45 -19.90
N ARG A 82 14.36 8.71 -19.32
CA ARG A 82 14.25 9.57 -18.13
C ARG A 82 14.99 8.97 -16.94
N LEU A 83 14.78 7.69 -16.64
CA LEU A 83 15.46 7.01 -15.55
C LEU A 83 16.97 6.90 -15.79
N LEU A 84 17.40 6.65 -17.02
CA LEU A 84 18.81 6.61 -17.42
C LEU A 84 19.48 7.97 -17.23
N ALA A 85 18.87 9.05 -17.72
CA ALA A 85 19.36 10.42 -17.56
C ALA A 85 19.47 10.82 -16.08
N ALA A 86 18.53 10.34 -15.25
CA ALA A 86 18.54 10.52 -13.80
C ALA A 86 19.51 9.58 -13.05
N ARG A 87 20.29 8.74 -13.76
CA ARG A 87 21.17 7.71 -13.17
C ARG A 87 20.44 6.72 -12.24
N ARG A 88 19.16 6.46 -12.51
CA ARG A 88 18.29 5.52 -11.79
C ARG A 88 18.23 4.14 -12.44
N ILE A 89 19.12 3.84 -13.39
CA ILE A 89 19.31 2.49 -13.96
C ILE A 89 20.72 2.03 -13.64
N SER A 90 20.86 0.83 -13.08
CA SER A 90 22.14 0.21 -12.75
C SER A 90 22.18 -1.24 -13.24
N GLN A 91 23.38 -1.71 -13.59
CA GLN A 91 23.64 -3.10 -13.99
C GLN A 91 24.78 -3.65 -13.13
N PRO A 92 24.48 -4.29 -12.00
CA PRO A 92 25.50 -4.77 -11.04
C PRO A 92 26.63 -5.59 -11.69
N ARG A 93 26.34 -6.35 -12.75
CA ARG A 93 27.34 -7.15 -13.47
C ARG A 93 28.45 -6.34 -14.13
N LEU A 94 28.18 -5.10 -14.57
CA LEU A 94 29.22 -4.21 -15.10
C LEU A 94 30.21 -3.76 -14.01
N GLU A 95 29.80 -3.83 -12.75
CA GLU A 95 30.60 -3.48 -11.57
C GLU A 95 31.24 -4.71 -10.92
N GLY A 96 31.15 -5.89 -11.54
CA GLY A 96 31.62 -7.16 -10.97
C GLY A 96 30.79 -7.64 -9.78
N LYS A 97 29.55 -7.17 -9.62
CA LYS A 97 28.62 -7.56 -8.55
C LYS A 97 27.60 -8.58 -9.06
N GLU A 98 27.05 -9.35 -8.13
CA GLU A 98 25.95 -10.28 -8.41
C GLU A 98 24.70 -9.52 -8.90
N PRO A 99 23.95 -10.08 -9.86
CA PRO A 99 22.68 -9.50 -10.29
C PRO A 99 21.63 -9.60 -9.16
N PRO A 100 20.58 -8.78 -9.19
CA PRO A 100 19.48 -8.95 -8.26
C PRO A 100 18.77 -10.29 -8.48
N ASP A 101 18.40 -10.97 -7.40
CA ASP A 101 17.49 -12.12 -7.44
C ASP A 101 16.07 -11.63 -7.70
N THR A 102 15.42 -12.14 -8.76
CA THR A 102 14.04 -11.80 -9.14
C THR A 102 13.04 -12.92 -8.85
N SER A 103 13.47 -14.02 -8.21
CA SER A 103 12.65 -15.23 -8.02
C SER A 103 11.40 -15.00 -7.17
N LYS A 104 11.43 -14.02 -6.26
CA LYS A 104 10.31 -13.66 -5.37
C LYS A 104 9.55 -12.40 -5.83
N GLY A 105 9.82 -11.93 -7.04
CA GLY A 105 9.24 -10.71 -7.57
C GLY A 105 10.28 -9.73 -8.09
N ILE A 106 9.80 -8.69 -8.78
CA ILE A 106 10.65 -7.73 -9.51
C ILE A 106 10.79 -6.40 -8.78
N TRP A 107 10.08 -6.24 -7.66
CA TRP A 107 10.12 -5.04 -6.85
C TRP A 107 10.66 -5.39 -5.48
N ARG A 108 11.62 -4.61 -5.00
CA ARG A 108 12.06 -4.67 -3.62
C ARG A 108 11.57 -3.43 -2.90
N PHE A 109 10.81 -3.66 -1.85
CA PHE A 109 10.34 -2.65 -0.93
C PHE A 109 10.90 -2.99 0.45
N ARG A 110 12.04 -2.38 0.81
CA ARG A 110 12.77 -2.69 2.06
C ARG A 110 13.15 -4.19 2.13
N PRO A 111 12.97 -4.99 3.22
CA PRO A 111 13.35 -6.41 3.14
C PRO A 111 12.34 -7.23 2.31
N LEU A 112 11.26 -6.62 1.82
CA LEU A 112 10.23 -7.31 1.05
C LEU A 112 10.61 -7.34 -0.41
N GLN A 113 10.36 -8.48 -1.04
CA GLN A 113 10.40 -8.63 -2.48
C GLN A 113 9.01 -9.07 -2.92
N LEU A 114 8.46 -8.34 -3.90
CA LEU A 114 7.07 -8.39 -4.30
C LEU A 114 6.96 -8.49 -5.83
N GLY A 115 5.94 -9.21 -6.28
CA GLY A 115 5.44 -9.10 -7.64
C GLY A 115 4.83 -7.73 -7.91
N THR A 116 4.57 -7.41 -9.18
CA THR A 116 3.94 -6.14 -9.57
C THR A 116 2.54 -6.00 -8.96
N ASP A 117 1.73 -7.06 -9.04
CA ASP A 117 0.35 -7.02 -8.53
C ASP A 117 0.34 -6.87 -7.00
N GLU A 118 1.26 -7.54 -6.29
CA GLU A 118 1.41 -7.41 -4.83
C GLU A 118 1.84 -6.00 -4.42
N LEU A 119 2.77 -5.38 -5.16
CA LEU A 119 3.18 -4.00 -4.90
C LEU A 119 2.02 -3.03 -5.18
N GLN A 120 1.35 -3.18 -6.33
CA GLN A 120 0.21 -2.32 -6.69
C GLN A 120 -0.88 -2.38 -5.62
N ASP A 121 -1.18 -3.59 -5.16
CA ASP A 121 -2.17 -3.83 -4.15
C ASP A 121 -1.77 -3.24 -2.79
N LEU A 122 -0.51 -3.39 -2.38
CA LEU A 122 0.03 -2.74 -1.19
C LEU A 122 -0.09 -1.21 -1.27
N LEU A 123 0.24 -0.62 -2.43
CA LEU A 123 0.11 0.82 -2.66
C LEU A 123 -1.35 1.28 -2.61
N ALA A 124 -2.28 0.50 -3.17
CA ALA A 124 -3.70 0.82 -3.17
C ALA A 124 -4.31 0.77 -1.76
N ILE A 125 -4.02 -0.27 -0.96
CA ILE A 125 -4.42 -0.32 0.46
C ILE A 125 -3.84 0.88 1.21
N SER A 126 -2.57 1.16 0.95
CA SER A 126 -1.84 2.22 1.60
C SER A 126 -2.51 3.58 1.39
N ASP A 127 -2.82 3.89 0.14
CA ASP A 127 -3.52 5.12 -0.21
C ASP A 127 -4.93 5.18 0.40
N ALA A 128 -5.71 4.10 0.26
CA ALA A 128 -7.07 4.03 0.79
C ALA A 128 -7.13 4.24 2.32
N PHE A 129 -6.21 3.63 3.06
CA PHE A 129 -6.14 3.81 4.51
C PHE A 129 -5.65 5.21 4.88
N LEU A 130 -4.68 5.79 4.19
CA LEU A 130 -4.20 7.15 4.48
C LEU A 130 -5.25 8.23 4.20
N ASN A 131 -6.06 8.03 3.15
CA ASN A 131 -7.16 8.93 2.79
C ASN A 131 -8.42 8.74 3.66
N MET A 132 -8.43 7.72 4.54
CA MET A 132 -9.52 7.50 5.48
C MET A 132 -9.55 8.58 6.58
N PRO A 133 -10.74 9.09 6.98
CA PRO A 133 -10.88 9.99 8.12
C PRO A 133 -10.23 9.41 9.38
N ALA A 134 -9.68 10.26 10.24
CA ALA A 134 -9.01 9.82 11.47
C ALA A 134 -9.90 8.90 12.32
N GLN A 135 -11.19 9.23 12.45
CA GLN A 135 -12.15 8.39 13.16
C GLN A 135 -12.29 7.00 12.52
N GLY A 136 -12.40 6.91 11.19
CA GLY A 136 -12.51 5.62 10.49
C GLY A 136 -11.26 4.76 10.68
N ARG A 137 -10.07 5.39 10.74
CA ARG A 137 -8.83 4.67 11.05
C ARG A 137 -8.82 4.14 12.49
N ASP A 138 -9.26 4.95 13.45
CA ASP A 138 -9.36 4.53 14.85
C ASP A 138 -10.38 3.39 15.02
N ASP A 139 -11.54 3.49 14.35
CA ASP A 139 -12.58 2.45 14.34
C ASP A 139 -12.03 1.13 13.79
N PHE A 140 -11.31 1.18 12.66
CA PHE A 140 -10.63 0.00 12.10
C PHE A 140 -9.64 -0.62 13.08
N ILE A 141 -8.81 0.21 13.73
CA ILE A 141 -7.80 -0.25 14.69
C ILE A 141 -8.46 -0.94 15.89
N ASP A 142 -9.59 -0.41 16.37
CA ASP A 142 -10.31 -0.97 17.49
C ASP A 142 -10.90 -2.35 17.19
N ILE A 143 -11.40 -2.55 15.98
CA ILE A 143 -11.94 -3.84 15.55
C ILE A 143 -10.91 -4.80 14.98
N LEU A 144 -9.61 -4.47 15.01
CA LEU A 144 -8.56 -5.34 14.47
C LEU A 144 -8.70 -6.76 15.05
N PRO A 145 -8.75 -7.80 14.18
CA PRO A 145 -8.87 -9.16 14.64
C PRO A 145 -7.62 -9.58 15.40
N GLN A 146 -7.79 -10.49 16.35
CA GLN A 146 -6.68 -11.01 17.17
C GLN A 146 -5.53 -11.57 16.32
N ALA A 147 -5.83 -12.21 15.18
CA ALA A 147 -4.82 -12.73 14.26
C ALA A 147 -3.90 -11.61 13.71
N GLY A 148 -4.46 -10.45 13.33
CA GLY A 148 -3.68 -9.31 12.86
C GLY A 148 -2.78 -8.72 13.95
N LEU A 149 -3.28 -8.68 15.19
CA LEU A 149 -2.50 -8.23 16.35
C LEU A 149 -1.39 -9.21 16.74
N GLN A 150 -1.63 -10.52 16.59
CA GLN A 150 -0.61 -11.55 16.80
C GLN A 150 0.53 -11.44 15.78
N GLU A 151 0.20 -11.16 14.52
CA GLU A 151 1.22 -10.92 13.49
C GLU A 151 2.06 -9.67 13.83
N LEU A 152 1.44 -8.57 14.25
CA LEU A 152 2.18 -7.40 14.73
C LEU A 152 3.12 -7.72 15.90
N VAL A 153 2.66 -8.50 16.88
CA VAL A 153 3.50 -8.98 18.01
C VAL A 153 4.71 -9.76 17.50
N LEU A 154 4.54 -10.62 16.49
CA LEU A 154 5.63 -11.40 15.92
C LEU A 154 6.70 -10.48 15.30
N HIS A 155 6.32 -9.53 14.46
CA HIS A 155 7.27 -8.59 13.83
C HIS A 155 7.93 -7.65 14.85
N LEU A 156 7.20 -7.25 15.90
CA LEU A 156 7.74 -6.46 17.01
C LEU A 156 8.79 -7.22 17.81
N ARG A 157 8.55 -8.49 18.14
CA ARG A 157 9.53 -9.35 18.83
C ARG A 157 10.79 -9.60 18.02
N GLN A 158 10.67 -9.62 16.69
CA GLN A 158 11.81 -9.75 15.76
C GLN A 158 12.56 -8.43 15.54
N GLY A 159 12.13 -7.31 16.17
CA GLY A 159 12.75 -6.00 15.99
C GLY A 159 12.45 -5.33 14.64
N ARG A 160 11.68 -5.96 13.76
CA ARG A 160 11.35 -5.44 12.42
C ARG A 160 10.55 -4.15 12.47
N LEU A 161 9.82 -3.94 13.57
CA LEU A 161 9.01 -2.76 13.85
C LEU A 161 9.55 -1.95 15.04
N ALA A 162 10.86 -2.01 15.32
CA ALA A 162 11.46 -1.26 16.44
C ALA A 162 11.25 0.27 16.31
N ALA A 163 11.26 0.80 15.07
CA ALA A 163 10.98 2.22 14.83
C ALA A 163 9.51 2.60 15.08
N PHE A 164 8.58 1.65 14.89
CA PHE A 164 7.16 1.84 15.21
C PHE A 164 6.94 1.84 16.73
N PHE A 165 7.53 0.87 17.43
CA PHE A 165 7.36 0.71 18.87
C PHE A 165 8.72 0.55 19.58
N PRO A 166 9.41 1.67 19.87
CA PRO A 166 10.67 1.64 20.59
C PRO A 166 10.51 1.08 22.01
N GLY A 167 11.40 0.16 22.38
CA GLY A 167 11.42 -0.50 23.68
C GLY A 167 10.26 -1.48 23.90
N TYR A 168 9.76 -2.10 22.82
CA TYR A 168 8.61 -3.01 22.89
C TYR A 168 8.80 -4.16 23.90
N LEU A 169 9.97 -4.81 23.90
CA LEU A 169 10.22 -5.97 24.77
C LEU A 169 10.21 -5.56 26.25
N GLU A 170 10.88 -4.47 26.59
CA GLU A 170 10.94 -3.91 27.93
C GLU A 170 9.55 -3.54 28.44
N LYS A 171 8.74 -2.89 27.59
CA LYS A 171 7.38 -2.44 27.94
C LYS A 171 6.36 -3.57 28.06
N THR A 172 6.63 -4.74 27.48
CA THR A 172 5.66 -5.85 27.42
C THR A 172 6.02 -7.05 28.27
N THR A 173 7.20 -7.06 28.92
CA THR A 173 7.71 -8.21 29.67
C THR A 173 6.75 -8.70 30.78
N THR A 174 6.04 -7.78 31.43
CA THR A 174 5.12 -8.09 32.54
C THR A 174 3.64 -8.05 32.13
N LEU A 175 3.34 -7.86 30.85
CA LEU A 175 1.97 -7.66 30.37
C LEU A 175 1.35 -8.97 29.88
N THR A 176 0.06 -9.12 30.15
CA THR A 176 -0.76 -10.19 29.55
C THR A 176 -0.99 -9.94 28.06
N ALA A 177 -1.38 -10.96 27.30
CA ALA A 177 -1.70 -10.81 25.88
C ALA A 177 -2.77 -9.74 25.60
N VAL A 178 -3.80 -9.67 26.44
CA VAL A 178 -4.87 -8.65 26.32
C VAL A 178 -4.31 -7.24 26.51
N GLN A 179 -3.44 -7.03 27.49
CA GLN A 179 -2.79 -5.74 27.72
C GLN A 179 -1.84 -5.36 26.58
N ILE A 180 -1.08 -6.33 26.04
CA ILE A 180 -0.21 -6.12 24.87
C ILE A 180 -1.04 -5.69 23.65
N PHE A 181 -2.17 -6.33 23.41
CA PHE A 181 -3.06 -5.97 22.31
C PHE A 181 -3.66 -4.57 22.47
N GLY A 182 -4.11 -4.21 23.68
CA GLY A 182 -4.56 -2.85 23.98
C GLY A 182 -3.46 -1.82 23.71
N LEU A 183 -2.24 -2.11 24.17
CA LEU A 183 -1.08 -1.23 23.99
C LEU A 183 -0.69 -1.07 22.51
N ILE A 184 -0.74 -2.13 21.71
CA ILE A 184 -0.47 -2.07 20.27
C ILE A 184 -1.53 -1.23 19.56
N ARG A 185 -2.81 -1.37 19.89
CA ARG A 185 -3.89 -0.56 19.30
C ARG A 185 -3.67 0.92 19.58
N GLU A 186 -3.42 1.29 20.83
CA GLU A 186 -3.16 2.68 21.19
C GLU A 186 -1.93 3.24 20.47
N ARG A 187 -0.87 2.42 20.34
CA ARG A 187 0.32 2.83 19.59
C ARG A 187 0.06 2.98 18.08
N LEU A 188 -0.78 2.14 17.48
CA LEU A 188 -1.20 2.30 16.08
C LEU A 188 -1.96 3.62 15.90
N LYS A 189 -2.92 3.92 16.76
CA LYS A 189 -3.70 5.17 16.71
C LYS A 189 -2.78 6.38 16.83
N GLU A 190 -1.90 6.39 17.83
CA GLU A 190 -0.89 7.44 18.02
C GLU A 190 -0.03 7.62 16.76
N PHE A 191 0.54 6.53 16.24
CA PHE A 191 1.39 6.55 15.05
C PHE A 191 0.69 7.14 13.82
N PHE A 192 -0.58 6.81 13.59
CA PHE A 192 -1.33 7.31 12.44
C PHE A 192 -1.90 8.72 12.66
N ARG A 193 -2.08 9.17 13.90
CA ARG A 193 -2.44 10.56 14.24
C ARG A 193 -1.25 11.50 14.07
N GLU A 194 -0.09 11.11 14.59
CA GLU A 194 1.14 11.91 14.50
C GLU A 194 1.55 12.07 13.03
N ALA A 195 1.32 13.27 12.51
CA ALA A 195 1.55 13.62 11.12
C ALA A 195 3.03 13.84 10.83
N ASN A 196 3.85 12.79 10.97
CA ASN A 196 5.20 12.78 10.42
C ASN A 196 5.20 12.00 9.10
N PRO A 197 5.18 12.68 7.94
CA PRO A 197 5.19 12.04 6.62
C PRO A 197 6.40 11.11 6.42
N GLN A 198 7.56 11.44 7.00
CA GLN A 198 8.79 10.67 6.85
C GLN A 198 8.72 9.33 7.59
N HIS A 199 8.18 9.34 8.82
CA HIS A 199 7.95 8.09 9.58
C HIS A 199 6.87 7.23 8.94
N ARG A 200 5.81 7.86 8.42
CA ARG A 200 4.78 7.18 7.65
C ARG A 200 5.47 6.48 6.48
N ALA A 201 6.19 7.17 5.61
CA ALA A 201 6.80 6.54 4.46
C ALA A 201 7.71 5.34 4.77
N THR A 202 8.34 5.36 5.93
CA THR A 202 9.24 4.30 6.38
C THR A 202 8.52 3.07 6.94
N ILE A 203 7.65 3.28 7.92
CA ILE A 203 7.08 2.18 8.70
C ILE A 203 5.75 1.70 8.11
N TYR A 204 5.04 2.61 7.47
CA TYR A 204 3.67 2.43 7.03
C TYR A 204 3.47 1.21 6.13
N PRO A 205 4.32 0.90 5.14
CA PRO A 205 4.00 -0.21 4.25
C PRO A 205 4.28 -1.56 4.88
N ALA A 206 5.24 -1.63 5.80
CA ALA A 206 5.43 -2.83 6.62
C ALA A 206 4.18 -3.08 7.50
N LEU A 207 3.62 -2.01 8.09
CA LEU A 207 2.34 -2.12 8.81
C LEU A 207 1.20 -2.50 7.88
N MET A 208 1.10 -1.90 6.69
CA MET A 208 0.01 -2.19 5.74
C MET A 208 0.13 -3.57 5.09
N GLN A 209 1.33 -4.12 4.98
CA GLN A 209 1.48 -5.52 4.59
C GLN A 209 0.85 -6.45 5.64
N ILE A 210 1.08 -6.16 6.93
CA ILE A 210 0.55 -6.95 8.05
C ILE A 210 -0.96 -6.74 8.19
N LEU A 211 -1.41 -5.48 8.11
CA LEU A 211 -2.80 -5.08 8.36
C LEU A 211 -3.69 -5.20 7.12
N GLY A 212 -3.11 -5.28 5.93
CA GLY A 212 -3.81 -5.29 4.64
C GLY A 212 -4.94 -6.31 4.53
N PRO A 213 -4.73 -7.58 4.91
CA PRO A 213 -5.81 -8.57 4.92
C PRO A 213 -7.01 -8.15 5.79
N SER A 214 -6.75 -7.60 6.99
CA SER A 214 -7.81 -7.12 7.89
C SER A 214 -8.49 -5.88 7.33
N PHE A 215 -7.71 -4.98 6.74
CA PHE A 215 -8.21 -3.75 6.14
C PHE A 215 -9.14 -4.02 4.95
N ARG A 216 -8.81 -4.98 4.09
CA ARG A 216 -9.70 -5.38 3.00
C ARG A 216 -11.06 -5.84 3.50
N THR A 217 -11.08 -6.71 4.51
CA THR A 217 -12.33 -7.19 5.10
C THR A 217 -13.15 -6.03 5.67
N TYR A 218 -12.51 -5.13 6.42
CA TYR A 218 -13.17 -3.94 6.95
C TYR A 218 -13.73 -3.04 5.84
N HIS A 219 -12.91 -2.75 4.83
CA HIS A 219 -13.29 -1.86 3.74
C HIS A 219 -14.50 -2.39 2.97
N VAL A 220 -14.51 -3.69 2.64
CA VAL A 220 -15.67 -4.36 2.00
C VAL A 220 -16.92 -4.25 2.88
N GLN A 221 -16.81 -4.46 4.19
CA GLN A 221 -17.94 -4.35 5.12
C GLN A 221 -18.45 -2.91 5.25
N SER A 222 -17.55 -1.93 5.29
CA SER A 222 -17.88 -0.51 5.43
C SER A 222 -18.56 0.09 4.19
N GLN A 223 -18.32 -0.50 3.01
CA GLN A 223 -18.90 -0.05 1.75
C GLN A 223 -20.25 -0.69 1.43
N GLN A 224 -20.65 -1.74 2.15
CA GLN A 224 -21.99 -2.28 1.98
C GLN A 224 -22.98 -1.23 2.48
N PRO A 225 -23.85 -0.68 1.61
CA PRO A 225 -24.92 0.18 2.07
C PRO A 225 -25.63 -0.61 3.16
N THR A 226 -25.83 0.00 4.33
CA THR A 226 -26.67 -0.58 5.37
C THR A 226 -28.03 -0.76 4.71
N SER A 227 -28.26 -1.93 4.13
CA SER A 227 -29.47 -2.28 3.43
C SER A 227 -30.52 -2.05 4.48
N GLY A 228 -31.26 -0.96 4.28
CA GLY A 228 -32.10 -0.37 5.30
C GLY A 228 -32.83 -1.52 5.95
N VAL A 229 -32.74 -1.59 7.27
CA VAL A 229 -33.82 -2.20 8.04
C VAL A 229 -35.03 -1.43 7.56
N ASP A 230 -35.69 -2.04 6.56
CA ASP A 230 -36.85 -1.55 5.87
C ASP A 230 -37.84 -1.44 7.01
N SER A 231 -37.94 -0.22 7.55
CA SER A 231 -38.86 0.14 8.61
C SER A 231 -40.22 0.16 7.96
N ARG A 232 -40.66 -1.00 7.44
CA ARG A 232 -42.04 -1.34 7.30
C ARG A 232 -42.57 -1.30 8.71
N ALA A 233 -43.05 -0.11 9.09
CA ALA A 233 -43.98 0.06 10.18
C ALA A 233 -44.95 -1.12 10.12
N PRO A 234 -45.22 -1.83 11.23
CA PRO A 234 -46.20 -2.89 11.24
C PRO A 234 -47.48 -2.29 10.65
N GLN A 235 -47.85 -2.74 9.44
CA GLN A 235 -49.16 -2.44 8.90
C GLN A 235 -50.11 -3.10 9.89
N HIS A 236 -50.65 -2.30 10.81
CA HIS A 236 -51.82 -2.66 11.55
C HIS A 236 -52.88 -3.01 10.52
N SER A 237 -53.07 -4.31 10.29
CA SER A 237 -54.21 -4.85 9.59
C SER A 237 -55.45 -4.24 10.24
N ARG A 238 -56.02 -3.22 9.59
CA ARG A 238 -57.36 -2.74 9.92
C ARG A 238 -58.29 -3.93 9.70
N VAL A 239 -58.69 -4.55 10.80
CA VAL A 239 -59.82 -5.48 10.85
C VAL A 239 -61.02 -4.70 10.32
N GLY A 240 -61.43 -4.99 9.10
CA GLY A 240 -62.64 -4.43 8.51
C GLY A 240 -63.87 -4.89 9.30
N PRO A 241 -64.94 -4.06 9.37
CA PRO A 241 -66.13 -4.40 10.12
C PRO A 241 -66.81 -5.67 9.55
N PRO A 242 -67.47 -6.47 10.40
CA PRO A 242 -68.14 -7.70 9.97
C PRO A 242 -69.26 -7.38 8.98
N ARG A 243 -69.33 -8.16 7.88
CA ARG A 243 -70.42 -8.08 6.91
C ARG A 243 -71.74 -8.55 7.55
N PRO A 244 -72.86 -7.85 7.34
CA PRO A 244 -74.18 -8.33 7.76
C PRO A 244 -74.56 -9.59 6.98
N GLY A 245 -75.05 -10.59 7.71
CA GLY A 245 -75.48 -11.88 7.16
C GLY A 245 -76.79 -11.79 6.36
N PRO A 246 -77.05 -12.77 5.47
CA PRO A 246 -78.23 -12.76 4.62
C PRO A 246 -79.50 -13.04 5.44
N SER A 247 -80.45 -12.11 5.38
CA SER A 247 -81.81 -12.32 5.87
C SER A 247 -82.48 -13.45 5.09
N ARG A 248 -82.86 -14.51 5.80
CA ARG A 248 -83.71 -15.57 5.27
C ARG A 248 -85.14 -15.05 5.14
N SER A 249 -85.75 -15.29 3.98
CA SER A 249 -87.19 -15.29 3.74
C SER A 249 -87.57 -16.66 3.21
#